data_AF-A0A0Q0J4V3-F1
#
_entry.id   AF-A0A0Q0J4V3-F1
#
_cell.length_a   1.000
_cell.length_b   1.000
_cell.length_c   1.000
_cell.angle_alpha   90.00
_cell.angle_beta   90.00
_cell.angle_gamma   90.00
#
_symmetry.space_group_name_H-M   'P 1'
#
loop_
_entity.id
_entity.type
_entity.pdbx_description
1 polymer ?
#
loop_
_entity_poly.entity_id
_entity_poly.type
_entity_poly.pdbx_seq_one_letter_code
_entity_poly.pdbx_strand_id
1 'polypeptide(L)'
;MQHCQNTVYATDLHCCDCGEALEQKRQMHTVEELSPDLLVDVKNYAPQASTITGVVKSMFYYKRRYKTNNDNMLYGYWWLEVEDKDGIIHEFSVDAEKDVIANLQKGNVITAFQETPLTLNYRIADGNARRVVKNDRFMPVVIVHFADQQYRSWDKTISRNYTGGTILWLVLSVITFLIMLFAAKLEFLPALLASLPVAIGVFMAEHNYHKKAKAKQEAKYDAILAATDVMLSTTLNQLGYNMLARTPSKSDVICISCQQRISQDAAHCYCCGAKQHVEAIAEKEQSLAKDDEQAISIQKALESSITKPTSIAELEHAIMDEYSLAYENAYEHKNVWARNEKGTIRHRAVLGKVLEKEQSAHANETRQTVTTTETTTTYRGGTYVGSDVKERVEVYRNRSTTLKGEIMLETASGEPYIFKAGEDLLGSVDIGDWVYYAYSSVDTKRYYKYYREYAVNVSKDITYDNSSVRSFGMVHGFNRMVLLGLTSIGLAWYFDAQDFYPLVNTLVPDVGIDLLNDYPQVVEHLDGLPVAVFIVLSVVTGVWGFIYSQINGSRLKRSVKKLESMITKFSKQFGKVSEQINKLN
;
A
#
# COMPACT_ATOMS: atom_id res chain seq x y z
N MET A 1 -14.82 -35.67 4.40
CA MET A 1 -15.64 -36.74 5.03
C MET A 1 -17.08 -36.31 4.90
N GLN A 2 -17.96 -37.21 4.47
CA GLN A 2 -19.40 -36.98 4.55
C GLN A 2 -19.86 -37.66 5.84
N HIS A 3 -20.29 -36.89 6.82
CA HIS A 3 -21.11 -37.40 7.91
C HIS A 3 -22.52 -36.94 7.56
N CYS A 4 -23.40 -37.89 7.26
CA CYS A 4 -24.69 -37.61 6.60
C CYS A 4 -24.49 -37.00 5.19
N GLN A 5 -25.37 -36.09 4.76
CA GLN A 5 -25.36 -35.56 3.38
C GLN A 5 -24.52 -34.29 3.23
N ASN A 6 -24.25 -33.58 4.33
CA ASN A 6 -23.53 -32.30 4.30
C ASN A 6 -22.00 -32.41 4.37
N THR A 7 -21.34 -31.39 3.83
CA THR A 7 -19.87 -31.25 3.84
C THR A 7 -19.41 -30.80 5.22
N VAL A 8 -18.46 -31.54 5.81
CA VAL A 8 -17.89 -31.24 7.13
C VAL A 8 -16.59 -30.43 6.97
N TYR A 9 -16.51 -29.28 7.64
CA TYR A 9 -15.32 -28.42 7.68
C TYR A 9 -14.43 -28.76 8.89
N ALA A 10 -13.15 -28.38 8.82
CA ALA A 10 -12.19 -28.69 9.89
C ALA A 10 -12.52 -27.99 11.22
N THR A 11 -13.23 -26.86 11.17
CA THR A 11 -13.71 -26.11 12.34
C THR A 11 -14.99 -26.67 12.96
N ASP A 12 -15.67 -27.61 12.31
CA ASP A 12 -16.96 -28.11 12.78
C ASP A 12 -16.78 -29.03 13.99
N LEU A 13 -17.52 -28.75 15.07
CA LEU A 13 -17.52 -29.58 16.28
C LEU A 13 -18.67 -30.59 16.26
N HIS A 14 -19.75 -30.25 15.58
CA HIS A 14 -20.96 -31.06 15.46
C HIS A 14 -21.41 -31.14 14.00
N CYS A 15 -22.08 -32.22 13.63
CA CYS A 15 -22.67 -32.38 12.32
C CYS A 15 -23.90 -31.47 12.15
N CYS A 16 -23.96 -30.70 11.05
CA CYS A 16 -25.09 -29.83 10.74
C CYS A 16 -26.42 -30.57 10.51
N ASP A 17 -26.37 -31.87 10.19
CA ASP A 17 -27.55 -32.68 9.88
C ASP A 17 -28.13 -33.34 11.13
N CYS A 18 -27.31 -34.10 11.86
CA CYS A 18 -27.75 -34.91 13.01
C CYS A 18 -27.41 -34.31 14.38
N GLY A 19 -26.58 -33.27 14.45
CA GLY A 19 -26.15 -32.65 15.72
C GLY A 19 -25.13 -33.46 16.53
N GLU A 20 -24.69 -34.63 16.04
CA GLU A 20 -23.68 -35.46 16.71
C GLU A 20 -22.30 -34.80 16.70
N ALA A 21 -21.54 -35.00 17.78
CA ALA A 21 -20.18 -34.49 17.90
C ALA A 21 -19.23 -35.22 16.93
N LEU A 22 -18.41 -34.45 16.23
CA LEU A 22 -17.45 -34.98 15.27
C LEU A 22 -16.17 -35.42 15.99
N GLU A 23 -15.97 -36.73 16.16
CA GLU A 23 -14.79 -37.28 16.83
C GLU A 23 -13.51 -37.21 15.98
N GLN A 24 -13.63 -37.23 14.64
CA GLN A 24 -12.50 -37.14 13.72
C GLN A 24 -12.43 -35.76 13.05
N LYS A 25 -11.41 -34.98 13.43
CA LYS A 25 -11.06 -33.74 12.75
C LYS A 25 -10.24 -34.03 11.51
N ARG A 26 -10.47 -33.26 10.45
CA ARG A 26 -9.69 -33.37 9.21
C ARG A 26 -8.24 -32.96 9.47
N GLN A 27 -7.30 -33.77 9.01
CA GLN A 27 -5.87 -33.49 9.15
C GLN A 27 -5.41 -32.54 8.04
N MET A 28 -4.71 -31.49 8.43
CA MET A 28 -3.97 -30.60 7.54
C MET A 28 -2.54 -31.11 7.44
N HIS A 29 -1.96 -31.01 6.25
CA HIS A 29 -0.59 -31.46 6.00
C HIS A 29 0.31 -30.30 5.62
N THR A 30 1.60 -30.42 5.96
CA THR A 30 2.63 -29.55 5.38
C THR A 30 3.21 -30.19 4.12
N VAL A 31 3.90 -29.41 3.28
CA VAL A 31 4.55 -29.98 2.08
C VAL A 31 5.65 -30.96 2.47
N GLU A 32 6.35 -30.73 3.59
CA GLU A 32 7.37 -31.66 4.12
C GLU A 32 6.77 -33.00 4.57
N GLU A 33 5.53 -33.02 5.09
CA GLU A 33 4.85 -34.26 5.44
C GLU A 33 4.39 -35.06 4.21
N LEU A 34 3.95 -34.37 3.15
CA LEU A 34 3.55 -35.00 1.90
C LEU A 34 4.75 -35.50 1.07
N SER A 35 5.91 -34.84 1.21
CA SER A 35 7.14 -35.17 0.50
C SER A 35 8.34 -35.10 1.46
N PRO A 36 8.60 -36.17 2.24
CA PRO A 36 9.67 -36.17 3.24
C PRO A 36 11.07 -35.94 2.66
N ASP A 37 11.28 -36.35 1.41
CA ASP A 37 12.57 -36.23 0.72
C ASP A 37 12.81 -34.84 0.10
N LEU A 38 11.83 -33.95 0.16
CA LEU A 38 11.82 -32.62 -0.49
C LEU A 38 13.08 -31.80 -0.22
N LEU A 39 13.53 -31.78 1.04
CA LEU A 39 14.64 -30.94 1.47
C LEU A 39 15.96 -31.69 1.62
N VAL A 40 16.00 -33.01 1.36
CA VAL A 40 17.21 -33.82 1.59
C VAL A 40 18.37 -33.30 0.74
N ASP A 41 18.15 -33.12 -0.56
CA ASP A 41 19.19 -32.62 -1.48
C ASP A 41 19.55 -31.16 -1.21
N VAL A 42 18.57 -30.33 -0.83
CA VAL A 42 18.80 -28.93 -0.49
C VAL A 42 19.64 -28.81 0.78
N LYS A 43 19.37 -29.65 1.80
CA LYS A 43 20.09 -29.65 3.08
C LYS A 43 21.57 -30.05 2.94
N ASN A 44 21.94 -30.79 1.90
CA ASN A 44 23.34 -31.06 1.56
C ASN A 44 24.14 -29.78 1.28
N TYR A 45 23.48 -28.74 0.75
CA TYR A 45 24.10 -27.45 0.45
C TYR A 45 23.75 -26.36 1.49
N ALA A 46 22.56 -26.44 2.07
CA ALA A 46 22.01 -25.45 2.99
C ALA A 46 21.32 -26.16 4.18
N PRO A 47 22.06 -26.50 5.26
CA PRO A 47 21.54 -27.32 6.36
C PRO A 47 20.35 -26.72 7.11
N GLN A 48 20.17 -25.39 7.03
CA GLN A 48 19.09 -24.64 7.67
C GLN A 48 17.86 -24.45 6.77
N ALA A 49 17.84 -25.09 5.60
CA ALA A 49 16.71 -25.02 4.70
C ALA A 49 15.42 -25.50 5.40
N SER A 50 14.36 -24.72 5.27
CA SER A 50 13.08 -24.97 5.93
C SER A 50 11.92 -24.47 5.08
N THR A 51 10.79 -25.14 5.20
CA THR A 51 9.51 -24.67 4.67
C THR A 51 8.53 -24.36 5.80
N ILE A 52 7.59 -23.47 5.50
CA ILE A 52 6.45 -23.17 6.37
C ILE A 52 5.21 -23.22 5.48
N THR A 53 4.26 -24.08 5.82
CA THR A 53 2.96 -24.17 5.14
C THR A 53 1.86 -23.77 6.10
N GLY A 54 1.00 -22.85 5.68
CA GLY A 54 -0.10 -22.38 6.53
C GLY A 54 -1.02 -21.37 5.87
N VAL A 55 -1.97 -20.87 6.64
CA VAL A 55 -2.99 -19.89 6.22
C VAL A 55 -2.55 -18.48 6.60
N VAL A 56 -2.64 -17.55 5.66
CA VAL A 56 -2.38 -16.13 5.92
C VAL A 56 -3.50 -15.56 6.80
N LYS A 57 -3.16 -15.10 8.01
CA LYS A 57 -4.11 -14.48 8.96
C LYS A 57 -4.18 -12.98 8.84
N SER A 58 -3.04 -12.35 8.59
CA SER A 58 -2.94 -10.92 8.43
C SER A 58 -1.84 -10.56 7.44
N MET A 59 -2.03 -9.43 6.78
CA MET A 59 -1.08 -8.87 5.82
C MET A 59 -0.94 -7.37 6.08
N PHE A 60 0.29 -6.88 6.08
CA PHE A 60 0.57 -5.45 6.24
C PHE A 60 1.67 -4.99 5.28
N TYR A 61 1.35 -4.07 4.39
CA TYR A 61 2.31 -3.48 3.47
C TYR A 61 3.17 -2.44 4.18
N TYR A 62 4.48 -2.54 4.00
CA TYR A 62 5.41 -1.58 4.55
C TYR A 62 6.62 -1.35 3.65
N LYS A 63 7.37 -0.30 3.96
CA LYS A 63 8.52 0.14 3.16
C LYS A 63 9.79 0.19 4.00
N ARG A 64 10.91 -0.22 3.41
CA ARG A 64 12.25 0.01 3.96
C ARG A 64 13.04 0.96 3.09
N ARG A 65 13.82 1.84 3.73
CA ARG A 65 14.63 2.87 3.08
C ARG A 65 16.11 2.62 3.34
N TYR A 66 16.88 2.60 2.26
CA TYR A 66 18.33 2.75 2.27
C TYR A 66 18.67 4.15 1.77
N LYS A 67 19.35 4.94 2.62
CA LYS A 67 19.73 6.31 2.28
C LYS A 67 21.22 6.53 2.56
N THR A 68 21.97 6.92 1.54
CA THR A 68 23.34 7.45 1.62
C THR A 68 23.36 8.85 0.98
N ASN A 69 24.55 9.44 0.82
CA ASN A 69 24.68 10.72 0.12
C ASN A 69 24.23 10.63 -1.35
N ASN A 70 24.46 9.48 -1.98
CA ASN A 70 24.21 9.28 -3.40
C ASN A 70 22.98 8.42 -3.67
N ASP A 71 22.59 7.56 -2.71
CA ASP A 71 21.48 6.63 -2.88
C ASP A 71 20.30 7.01 -2.00
N ASN A 72 19.09 6.99 -2.58
CA ASN A 72 17.83 7.01 -1.86
C ASN A 72 16.94 5.90 -2.43
N MET A 73 17.04 4.71 -1.85
CA MET A 73 16.39 3.51 -2.34
C MET A 73 15.28 3.09 -1.39
N LEU A 74 14.09 2.89 -1.93
CA LEU A 74 12.91 2.49 -1.15
C LEU A 74 12.30 1.22 -1.73
N TYR A 75 12.16 0.21 -0.86
CA TYR A 75 11.74 -1.16 -1.18
C TYR A 75 10.43 -1.48 -0.45
N GLY A 76 9.50 -2.14 -1.14
CA GLY A 76 8.19 -2.52 -0.58
C GLY A 76 8.15 -3.99 -0.18
N TYR A 77 7.55 -4.27 0.97
CA TYR A 77 7.43 -5.62 1.51
C TYR A 77 6.02 -5.84 2.10
N TRP A 78 5.55 -7.09 2.06
CA TRP A 78 4.43 -7.51 2.87
C TRP A 78 4.94 -8.19 4.13
N TRP A 79 4.46 -7.74 5.27
CA TRP A 79 4.55 -8.44 6.54
C TRP A 79 3.39 -9.41 6.65
N LEU A 80 3.68 -10.69 6.83
CA LEU A 80 2.69 -11.77 6.88
C LEU A 80 2.72 -12.44 8.25
N GLU A 81 1.53 -12.71 8.77
CA GLU A 81 1.32 -13.65 9.88
C GLU A 81 0.62 -14.88 9.34
N VAL A 82 1.28 -16.04 9.42
CA VAL A 82 0.83 -17.30 8.83
C VAL A 82 0.64 -18.33 9.93
N GLU A 83 -0.57 -18.86 10.07
CA GLU A 83 -0.87 -19.93 11.02
C GLU A 83 -0.63 -21.28 10.35
N ASP A 84 0.21 -22.12 10.94
CA ASP A 84 0.44 -23.49 10.48
C ASP A 84 -0.66 -24.46 10.96
N LYS A 85 -0.55 -25.73 10.59
CA LYS A 85 -1.49 -26.80 10.98
C LYS A 85 -1.59 -27.00 12.50
N ASP A 86 -0.56 -26.62 13.27
CA ASP A 86 -0.47 -26.83 14.71
C ASP A 86 -0.95 -25.59 15.48
N GLY A 87 -1.42 -24.54 14.77
CA GLY A 87 -1.90 -23.28 15.35
C GLY A 87 -0.78 -22.30 15.70
N ILE A 88 0.45 -22.55 15.24
CA ILE A 88 1.60 -21.69 15.51
C ILE A 88 1.63 -20.56 14.47
N ILE A 89 1.73 -19.32 14.96
CA ILE A 89 1.84 -18.13 14.12
C ILE A 89 3.30 -17.89 13.75
N HIS A 90 3.59 -17.95 12.46
CA HIS A 90 4.88 -17.60 11.87
C HIS A 90 4.82 -16.21 11.26
N GLU A 91 5.78 -15.37 11.61
CA GLU A 91 5.82 -13.97 11.18
C GLU A 91 7.08 -13.69 10.34
N PHE A 92 6.89 -13.21 9.11
CA PHE A 92 7.99 -12.92 8.20
C PHE A 92 7.61 -11.92 7.11
N SER A 93 8.63 -11.36 6.46
CA SER A 93 8.48 -10.45 5.31
C SER A 93 8.66 -11.18 3.98
N VAL A 94 7.90 -10.74 2.98
CA VAL A 94 8.01 -11.19 1.58
C VAL A 94 8.08 -9.98 0.65
N ASP A 95 8.69 -10.14 -0.52
CA ASP A 95 8.81 -9.06 -1.50
C ASP A 95 7.41 -8.73 -2.09
N ALA A 96 6.99 -7.47 -1.94
CA ALA A 96 5.68 -7.03 -2.42
C ALA A 96 5.63 -6.76 -3.93
N GLU A 97 6.80 -6.64 -4.58
CA GLU A 97 6.92 -6.26 -5.99
C GLU A 97 6.82 -7.47 -6.94
N LYS A 98 6.48 -8.65 -6.42
CA LYS A 98 6.28 -9.86 -7.20
C LYS A 98 4.81 -9.98 -7.59
N ASP A 99 4.53 -10.18 -8.88
CA ASP A 99 3.17 -10.29 -9.41
C ASP A 99 2.34 -11.37 -8.70
N VAL A 100 2.96 -12.49 -8.34
CA VAL A 100 2.30 -13.59 -7.60
C VAL A 100 1.79 -13.15 -6.23
N ILE A 101 2.47 -12.19 -5.60
CA ILE A 101 2.12 -11.67 -4.27
C ILE A 101 1.09 -10.54 -4.37
N ALA A 102 0.87 -9.98 -5.57
CA ALA A 102 -0.16 -8.97 -5.80
C ALA A 102 -1.56 -9.49 -5.43
N ASN A 103 -1.85 -10.75 -5.78
CA ASN A 103 -3.14 -11.40 -5.51
C ASN A 103 -3.20 -12.10 -4.15
N LEU A 104 -2.16 -11.99 -3.31
CA LEU A 104 -2.16 -12.62 -2.00
C LEU A 104 -3.15 -11.91 -1.07
N GLN A 105 -3.99 -12.71 -0.41
CA GLN A 105 -5.07 -12.25 0.46
C GLN A 105 -5.09 -13.06 1.77
N LYS A 106 -5.70 -12.47 2.81
CA LYS A 106 -6.05 -13.18 4.04
C LYS A 106 -6.90 -14.42 3.71
N GLY A 107 -6.59 -15.54 4.36
CA GLY A 107 -7.23 -16.83 4.11
C GLY A 107 -6.58 -17.65 3.00
N ASN A 108 -5.68 -17.08 2.19
CA ASN A 108 -4.91 -17.88 1.24
C ASN A 108 -3.93 -18.79 1.97
N VAL A 109 -3.69 -19.95 1.38
CA VAL A 109 -2.71 -20.92 1.86
C VAL A 109 -1.41 -20.69 1.11
N ILE A 110 -0.32 -20.60 1.85
CA ILE A 110 1.01 -20.42 1.26
C ILE A 110 2.00 -21.45 1.80
N THR A 111 2.97 -21.78 0.96
CA THR A 111 4.22 -22.42 1.37
C THR A 111 5.35 -21.44 1.19
N ALA A 112 5.95 -20.98 2.29
CA ALA A 112 7.16 -20.17 2.28
C ALA A 112 8.39 -21.07 2.40
N PHE A 113 9.41 -20.82 1.58
CA PHE A 113 10.65 -21.57 1.58
C PHE A 113 11.84 -20.62 1.74
N GLN A 114 12.76 -21.00 2.63
CA GLN A 114 14.05 -20.36 2.79
C GLN A 114 15.16 -21.40 2.74
N GLU A 115 16.17 -21.17 1.89
CA GLU A 115 17.38 -22.00 1.86
C GLU A 115 18.26 -21.74 3.09
N THR A 116 18.39 -20.46 3.47
CA THR A 116 19.16 -19.99 4.61
C THR A 116 18.39 -18.86 5.28
N PRO A 117 18.55 -18.64 6.60
CA PRO A 117 17.89 -17.54 7.28
C PRO A 117 18.34 -16.19 6.69
N LEU A 118 17.42 -15.51 6.00
CA LEU A 118 17.64 -14.18 5.45
C LEU A 118 17.00 -13.11 6.34
N THR A 119 17.68 -11.97 6.48
CA THR A 119 17.19 -10.82 7.24
C THR A 119 17.28 -9.53 6.42
N LEU A 120 16.28 -8.66 6.58
CA LEU A 120 16.22 -7.35 5.93
C LEU A 120 16.97 -6.31 6.75
N ASN A 121 18.09 -5.82 6.23
CA ASN A 121 18.97 -4.91 6.96
C ASN A 121 18.61 -3.41 6.84
N TYR A 122 17.74 -3.05 5.89
CA TYR A 122 17.36 -1.65 5.68
C TYR A 122 16.34 -1.18 6.72
N ARG A 123 16.41 0.10 7.09
CA ARG A 123 15.54 0.68 8.12
C ARG A 123 14.10 0.79 7.62
N ILE A 124 13.14 0.52 8.50
CA ILE A 124 11.71 0.76 8.24
C ILE A 124 11.48 2.27 8.05
N ALA A 125 10.89 2.63 6.92
CA ALA A 125 10.72 4.00 6.47
C ALA A 125 9.61 4.74 7.24
N ASP A 126 8.49 4.06 7.50
CA ASP A 126 7.32 4.61 8.19
C ASP A 126 7.36 4.31 9.70
N GLY A 127 6.89 5.26 10.52
CA GLY A 127 6.79 5.12 11.97
C GLY A 127 5.71 4.14 12.40
N ASN A 128 4.57 4.08 11.70
CA ASN A 128 3.48 3.14 12.03
C ASN A 128 3.90 1.69 11.79
N ALA A 129 4.59 1.43 10.68
CA ALA A 129 5.12 0.12 10.36
C ALA A 129 6.05 -0.46 11.44
N ARG A 130 6.79 0.39 12.18
CA ARG A 130 7.67 -0.07 13.28
C ARG A 130 6.92 -0.65 14.48
N ARG A 131 5.62 -0.39 14.61
CA ARG A 131 4.78 -0.97 15.67
C ARG A 131 4.22 -2.33 15.29
N VAL A 132 4.10 -2.60 13.99
CA VAL A 132 3.49 -3.82 13.44
C VAL A 132 4.56 -4.86 13.10
N VAL A 133 5.65 -4.45 12.46
CA VAL A 133 6.74 -5.35 12.03
C VAL A 133 7.63 -5.69 13.23
N LYS A 134 7.54 -6.95 13.68
CA LYS A 134 8.21 -7.41 14.92
C LYS A 134 9.63 -7.95 14.71
N ASN A 135 9.95 -8.42 13.49
CA ASN A 135 11.25 -8.97 13.17
C ASN A 135 11.66 -8.68 11.71
N ASP A 136 12.93 -8.94 11.39
CA ASP A 136 13.51 -8.70 10.07
C ASP A 136 13.57 -9.95 9.18
N ARG A 137 12.92 -11.06 9.56
CA ARG A 137 12.98 -12.33 8.84
C ARG A 137 12.38 -12.18 7.43
N PHE A 138 13.06 -12.73 6.44
CA PHE A 138 12.66 -12.66 5.03
C PHE A 138 12.55 -14.04 4.41
N MET A 139 11.45 -14.27 3.69
CA MET A 139 11.24 -15.48 2.89
C MET A 139 11.45 -15.19 1.40
N PRO A 140 12.48 -15.75 0.77
CA PRO A 140 12.83 -15.46 -0.62
C PRO A 140 11.91 -16.16 -1.64
N VAL A 141 11.28 -17.26 -1.26
CA VAL A 141 10.37 -18.02 -2.12
C VAL A 141 9.06 -18.21 -1.38
N VAL A 142 7.96 -17.87 -2.04
CA VAL A 142 6.60 -18.09 -1.54
C VAL A 142 5.78 -18.66 -2.66
N ILE A 143 5.12 -19.78 -2.38
CA ILE A 143 4.16 -20.43 -3.26
C ILE A 143 2.77 -20.19 -2.69
N VAL A 144 1.87 -19.66 -3.52
CA VAL A 144 0.48 -19.44 -3.16
C VAL A 144 -0.36 -20.56 -3.78
N HIS A 145 -1.14 -21.24 -2.94
CA HIS A 145 -1.97 -22.37 -3.31
C HIS A 145 -3.42 -21.92 -3.50
N PHE A 146 -3.83 -21.69 -4.75
CA PHE A 146 -5.25 -21.49 -5.06
C PHE A 146 -5.94 -22.82 -5.38
N ALA A 147 -7.26 -22.77 -5.51
CA ALA A 147 -8.08 -23.94 -5.86
C ALA A 147 -7.69 -24.53 -7.23
N ASP A 148 -7.42 -23.67 -8.22
CA ASP A 148 -7.22 -24.08 -9.61
C ASP A 148 -5.75 -24.13 -10.03
N GLN A 149 -4.90 -23.25 -9.48
CA GLN A 149 -3.50 -23.12 -9.89
C GLN A 149 -2.60 -22.66 -8.73
N GLN A 150 -1.35 -23.10 -8.73
CA GLN A 150 -0.32 -22.64 -7.81
C GLN A 150 0.61 -21.66 -8.52
N TYR A 151 1.04 -20.62 -7.80
CA TYR A 151 1.98 -19.63 -8.33
C TYR A 151 3.15 -19.46 -7.37
N ARG A 152 4.36 -19.26 -7.92
CA ARG A 152 5.57 -19.02 -7.13
C ARG A 152 6.11 -17.62 -7.32
N SER A 153 6.48 -16.99 -6.21
CA SER A 153 7.40 -15.86 -6.20
C SER A 153 8.85 -16.36 -6.07
N TRP A 154 9.77 -15.69 -6.77
CA TRP A 154 11.19 -16.02 -6.72
C TRP A 154 12.01 -14.75 -6.54
N ASP A 155 12.75 -14.66 -5.44
CA ASP A 155 13.65 -13.55 -5.18
C ASP A 155 14.99 -13.67 -5.90
N LYS A 156 15.58 -12.52 -6.26
CA LYS A 156 16.85 -12.46 -6.99
C LYS A 156 18.05 -12.92 -6.16
N THR A 157 17.92 -12.97 -4.83
CA THR A 157 18.96 -13.51 -3.94
C THR A 157 19.26 -14.98 -4.24
N ILE A 158 18.27 -15.75 -4.68
CA ILE A 158 18.48 -17.11 -5.17
C ILE A 158 18.83 -17.02 -6.65
N SER A 159 20.13 -17.03 -6.93
CA SER A 159 20.63 -16.92 -8.30
C SER A 159 21.58 -18.05 -8.67
N ARG A 160 21.52 -18.42 -9.95
CA ARG A 160 22.48 -19.33 -10.59
C ARG A 160 23.85 -18.69 -10.80
N ASN A 161 23.94 -17.36 -10.71
CA ASN A 161 25.13 -16.62 -11.10
C ASN A 161 26.23 -16.75 -10.04
N TYR A 162 27.42 -17.13 -10.51
CA TYR A 162 28.63 -17.17 -9.69
C TYR A 162 29.52 -15.95 -10.01
N THR A 163 29.77 -15.11 -9.01
CA THR A 163 30.69 -13.97 -9.12
C THR A 163 32.00 -14.28 -8.38
N GLY A 164 32.95 -14.88 -9.10
CA GLY A 164 34.32 -15.10 -8.62
C GLY A 164 35.31 -14.31 -9.48
N GLY A 165 36.25 -13.61 -8.84
CA GLY A 165 37.31 -12.87 -9.52
C GLY A 165 38.62 -13.65 -9.52
N THR A 166 39.35 -13.61 -10.64
CA THR A 166 40.64 -14.30 -10.83
C THR A 166 41.80 -13.30 -10.75
N ILE A 167 42.19 -12.90 -9.54
CA ILE A 167 43.26 -11.89 -9.33
C ILE A 167 44.42 -12.47 -8.49
N LEU A 168 44.19 -13.58 -7.78
CA LEU A 168 45.17 -14.12 -6.84
C LEU A 168 46.45 -14.58 -7.54
N TRP A 169 46.32 -15.22 -8.72
CA TRP A 169 47.48 -15.62 -9.53
C TRP A 169 48.38 -14.44 -9.90
N LEU A 170 47.81 -13.30 -10.26
CA LEU A 170 48.57 -12.12 -10.65
C LEU A 170 49.31 -11.53 -9.44
N VAL A 171 48.62 -11.40 -8.30
CA VAL A 171 49.21 -10.88 -7.06
C VAL A 171 50.36 -11.75 -6.57
N LEU A 172 50.17 -13.07 -6.50
CA LEU A 172 51.21 -14.00 -6.06
C LEU A 172 52.39 -14.06 -7.04
N SER A 173 52.15 -13.99 -8.35
CA SER A 173 53.21 -13.93 -9.36
C SER A 173 54.10 -12.69 -9.20
N VAL A 174 53.48 -11.53 -8.96
CA VAL A 174 54.20 -10.27 -8.75
C VAL A 174 55.04 -10.34 -7.47
N ILE A 175 54.48 -10.89 -6.39
CA ILE A 175 55.21 -11.06 -5.12
C ILE A 175 56.42 -11.99 -5.32
N THR A 176 56.24 -13.15 -5.97
CA THR A 176 57.34 -14.07 -6.25
C THR A 176 58.40 -13.43 -7.13
N PHE A 177 58.00 -12.69 -8.17
CA PHE A 177 58.92 -11.96 -9.03
C PHE A 177 59.76 -10.94 -8.25
N LEU A 178 59.14 -10.14 -7.37
CA LEU A 178 59.83 -9.17 -6.52
C LEU A 178 60.80 -9.85 -5.54
N ILE A 179 60.42 -10.97 -4.95
CA ILE A 179 61.30 -11.75 -4.05
C ILE A 179 62.53 -12.25 -4.82
N MET A 180 62.34 -12.79 -6.02
CA MET A 180 63.46 -13.27 -6.85
C MET A 180 64.40 -12.14 -7.28
N LEU A 181 63.85 -10.96 -7.58
CA LEU A 181 64.63 -9.81 -8.03
C LEU A 181 65.41 -9.13 -6.88
N PHE A 182 64.79 -8.96 -5.71
CA PHE A 182 65.39 -8.19 -4.61
C PHE A 182 66.08 -9.06 -3.55
N ALA A 183 65.49 -10.19 -3.16
CA ALA A 183 66.05 -11.03 -2.10
C ALA A 183 67.07 -12.03 -2.66
N ALA A 184 66.76 -12.67 -3.79
CA ALA A 184 67.67 -13.61 -4.45
C ALA A 184 68.65 -12.94 -5.43
N LYS A 185 68.51 -11.62 -5.69
CA LYS A 185 69.36 -10.80 -6.56
C LYS A 185 69.54 -11.37 -7.97
N LEU A 186 68.50 -12.02 -8.50
CA LEU A 186 68.49 -12.48 -9.88
C LEU A 186 68.35 -11.29 -10.84
N GLU A 187 68.97 -11.39 -12.02
CA GLU A 187 68.68 -10.47 -13.12
C GLU A 187 67.21 -10.58 -13.56
N PHE A 188 66.70 -9.53 -14.20
CA PHE A 188 65.28 -9.39 -14.55
C PHE A 188 64.72 -10.61 -15.30
N LEU A 189 65.43 -11.09 -16.33
CA LEU A 189 64.97 -12.19 -17.17
C LEU A 189 64.93 -13.54 -16.41
N PRO A 190 65.97 -13.96 -15.66
CA PRO A 190 65.90 -15.11 -14.77
C PRO A 190 64.79 -15.03 -13.70
N ALA A 191 64.59 -13.86 -13.07
CA ALA A 191 63.55 -13.67 -12.06
C ALA A 191 62.13 -13.84 -12.65
N LEU A 192 61.92 -13.30 -13.85
CA LEU A 192 60.66 -13.43 -14.60
C LEU A 192 60.37 -14.91 -14.92
N LEU A 193 61.36 -15.61 -15.50
CA LEU A 193 61.23 -17.02 -15.85
C LEU A 193 60.98 -17.91 -14.63
N ALA A 194 61.59 -17.59 -13.47
CA ALA A 194 61.37 -18.33 -12.24
C ALA A 194 59.97 -18.07 -11.61
N SER A 195 59.37 -16.90 -11.85
CA SER A 195 58.02 -16.57 -11.36
C SER A 195 56.89 -17.19 -12.21
N LEU A 196 57.18 -17.52 -13.48
CA LEU A 196 56.19 -17.98 -14.45
C LEU A 196 55.55 -19.35 -14.09
N PRO A 197 56.29 -20.37 -13.60
CA PRO A 197 55.69 -21.60 -13.09
C PRO A 197 54.74 -21.38 -11.91
N VAL A 198 55.04 -20.42 -11.04
CA VAL A 198 54.17 -20.05 -9.92
C VAL A 198 52.90 -19.39 -10.44
N ALA A 199 53.02 -18.49 -11.42
CA ALA A 199 51.87 -17.85 -12.07
C ALA A 199 50.92 -18.88 -12.69
N ILE A 200 51.46 -19.82 -13.46
CA ILE A 200 50.68 -20.88 -14.11
C ILE A 200 50.06 -21.80 -13.07
N GLY A 201 50.83 -22.22 -12.06
CA GLY A 201 50.34 -23.11 -11.00
C GLY A 201 49.19 -22.50 -10.20
N VAL A 202 49.32 -21.23 -9.79
CA VAL A 202 48.27 -20.52 -9.06
C VAL A 202 47.06 -20.24 -9.96
N PHE A 203 47.27 -19.86 -11.23
CA PHE A 203 46.18 -19.67 -12.18
C PHE A 203 45.36 -20.96 -12.37
N MET A 204 46.02 -22.11 -12.54
CA MET A 204 45.33 -23.40 -12.67
C MET A 204 44.59 -23.78 -11.38
N ALA A 205 45.17 -23.53 -10.21
CA ALA A 205 44.52 -23.77 -8.92
C ALA A 205 43.27 -22.88 -8.73
N GLU A 206 43.38 -21.58 -9.01
CA GLU A 206 42.30 -20.59 -8.92
C GLU A 206 41.20 -20.90 -9.94
N HIS A 207 41.56 -21.22 -11.19
CA HIS A 207 40.62 -21.65 -12.22
C HIS A 207 39.85 -22.91 -11.80
N ASN A 208 40.55 -23.93 -11.30
CA ASN A 208 39.92 -25.16 -10.82
C ASN A 208 39.01 -24.90 -9.60
N TYR A 209 39.42 -24.02 -8.69
CA TYR A 209 38.60 -23.61 -7.56
C TYR A 209 37.31 -22.92 -8.02
N HIS A 210 37.39 -21.92 -8.90
CA HIS A 210 36.22 -21.23 -9.43
C HIS A 210 35.33 -22.14 -10.27
N LYS A 211 35.90 -23.07 -11.05
CA LYS A 211 35.12 -24.07 -11.78
C LYS A 211 34.34 -24.97 -10.83
N LYS A 212 34.96 -25.46 -9.75
CA LYS A 212 34.29 -26.25 -8.71
C LYS A 212 33.25 -25.44 -7.94
N ALA A 213 33.55 -24.19 -7.58
CA ALA A 213 32.64 -23.31 -6.86
C ALA A 213 31.42 -22.94 -7.72
N LYS A 214 31.62 -22.66 -9.01
CA LYS A 214 30.54 -22.45 -9.97
C LYS A 214 29.66 -23.69 -10.11
N ALA A 215 30.26 -24.87 -10.31
CA ALA A 215 29.50 -26.12 -10.39
C ALA A 215 28.71 -26.41 -9.11
N LYS A 216 29.27 -26.11 -7.93
CA LYS A 216 28.57 -26.22 -6.65
C LYS A 216 27.39 -25.24 -6.55
N GLN A 217 27.56 -24.00 -7.01
CA GLN A 217 26.49 -23.00 -7.02
C GLN A 217 25.35 -23.39 -7.98
N GLU A 218 25.70 -23.91 -9.16
CA GLU A 218 24.72 -24.43 -10.12
C GLU A 218 23.96 -25.63 -9.55
N ALA A 219 24.66 -26.61 -8.97
CA ALA A 219 24.03 -27.77 -8.35
C ALA A 219 23.12 -27.38 -7.17
N LYS A 220 23.53 -26.41 -6.34
CA LYS A 220 22.69 -25.86 -5.28
C LYS A 220 21.41 -25.25 -5.85
N TYR A 221 21.54 -24.44 -6.90
CA TYR A 221 20.40 -23.80 -7.56
C TYR A 221 19.43 -24.84 -8.16
N ASP A 222 19.95 -25.86 -8.83
CA ASP A 222 19.16 -26.92 -9.43
C ASP A 222 18.42 -27.75 -8.36
N ALA A 223 19.06 -28.04 -7.22
CA ALA A 223 18.40 -28.70 -6.09
C ALA A 223 17.24 -27.87 -5.50
N ILE A 224 17.44 -26.55 -5.36
CA ILE A 224 16.38 -25.64 -4.90
C ILE A 224 15.24 -25.56 -5.91
N LEU A 225 15.55 -25.51 -7.20
CA LEU A 225 14.56 -25.48 -8.26
C LEU A 225 13.70 -26.76 -8.24
N ALA A 226 14.34 -27.93 -8.15
CA ALA A 226 13.65 -29.21 -8.05
C ALA A 226 12.72 -29.28 -6.82
N ALA A 227 13.20 -28.86 -5.64
CA ALA A 227 12.38 -28.80 -4.43
C ALA A 227 11.19 -27.84 -4.62
N THR A 228 11.43 -26.67 -5.21
CA THR A 228 10.37 -25.68 -5.45
C THR A 228 9.34 -26.17 -6.47
N ASP A 229 9.74 -26.95 -7.48
CA ASP A 229 8.83 -27.54 -8.46
C ASP A 229 7.91 -28.60 -7.83
N VAL A 230 8.42 -29.38 -6.87
CA VAL A 230 7.58 -30.31 -6.07
C VAL A 230 6.60 -29.53 -5.16
N MET A 231 7.06 -28.45 -4.52
CA MET A 231 6.16 -27.59 -3.75
C MET A 231 5.08 -26.95 -4.62
N LEU A 232 5.41 -26.60 -5.88
CA LEU A 232 4.48 -26.00 -6.83
C LEU A 232 3.45 -27.01 -7.36
N SER A 233 3.81 -28.30 -7.48
CA SER A 233 2.87 -29.36 -7.91
C SER A 233 1.94 -29.84 -6.81
N THR A 234 2.22 -29.48 -5.56
CA THR A 234 1.38 -29.81 -4.41
C THR A 234 0.15 -28.91 -4.38
N THR A 235 -1.04 -29.52 -4.44
CA THR A 235 -2.31 -28.79 -4.53
C THR A 235 -2.92 -28.48 -3.16
N LEU A 236 -3.80 -27.47 -3.10
CA LEU A 236 -4.57 -27.11 -1.91
C LEU A 236 -5.37 -28.30 -1.33
N ASN A 237 -5.88 -29.17 -2.22
CA ASN A 237 -6.63 -30.37 -1.84
C ASN A 237 -5.75 -31.42 -1.14
N GLN A 238 -4.52 -31.63 -1.63
CA GLN A 238 -3.56 -32.55 -1.03
C GLN A 238 -3.11 -32.08 0.35
N LEU A 239 -2.97 -30.76 0.54
CA LEU A 239 -2.64 -30.16 1.84
C LEU A 239 -3.80 -30.20 2.84
N GLY A 240 -5.03 -30.47 2.40
CA GLY A 240 -6.22 -30.60 3.26
C GLY A 240 -6.88 -29.27 3.67
N TYR A 241 -6.39 -28.13 3.17
CA TYR A 241 -6.90 -26.79 3.52
C TYR A 241 -8.16 -26.37 2.76
N ASN A 242 -8.59 -27.13 1.75
CA ASN A 242 -9.74 -26.79 0.91
C ASN A 242 -11.09 -26.73 1.65
N MET A 243 -11.19 -27.30 2.86
CA MET A 243 -12.38 -27.20 3.71
C MET A 243 -12.00 -26.82 5.15
N LEU A 244 -11.09 -25.84 5.28
CA LEU A 244 -10.66 -25.37 6.60
C LEU A 244 -11.82 -24.74 7.38
N ALA A 245 -12.53 -23.81 6.76
CA ALA A 245 -13.73 -23.19 7.29
C ALA A 245 -14.74 -22.97 6.16
N ARG A 246 -16.03 -22.92 6.50
CA ARG A 246 -17.06 -22.58 5.53
C ARG A 246 -16.92 -21.13 5.09
N THR A 247 -17.06 -20.87 3.79
CA THR A 247 -17.21 -19.52 3.29
C THR A 247 -18.55 -18.93 3.77
N PRO A 248 -18.55 -17.74 4.40
CA PRO A 248 -19.77 -17.12 4.87
C PRO A 248 -20.72 -16.79 3.69
N SER A 249 -22.00 -17.16 3.78
CA SER A 249 -23.02 -16.88 2.76
C SER A 249 -24.00 -15.80 3.24
N LYS A 250 -24.53 -14.98 2.33
CA LYS A 250 -25.50 -13.91 2.67
C LYS A 250 -26.82 -14.43 3.26
N SER A 251 -27.18 -15.66 2.92
CA SER A 251 -28.36 -16.36 3.47
C SER A 251 -28.17 -16.82 4.92
N ASP A 252 -26.95 -16.78 5.45
CA ASP A 252 -26.64 -17.29 6.77
C ASP A 252 -27.45 -16.60 7.88
N VAL A 253 -27.69 -17.37 8.94
CA VAL A 253 -28.46 -16.95 10.11
C VAL A 253 -27.62 -17.09 11.36
N ILE A 254 -28.00 -16.38 12.41
CA ILE A 254 -27.34 -16.46 13.71
C ILE A 254 -27.98 -17.60 14.52
N CYS A 255 -27.15 -18.48 15.06
CA CYS A 255 -27.60 -19.57 15.92
C CYS A 255 -28.31 -19.03 17.16
N ILE A 256 -29.51 -19.54 17.42
CA ILE A 256 -30.36 -19.09 18.54
C ILE A 256 -29.68 -19.31 19.90
N SER A 257 -28.89 -20.37 20.03
CA SER A 257 -28.27 -20.77 21.29
C SER A 257 -26.91 -20.11 21.53
N CYS A 258 -25.95 -20.28 20.62
CA CYS A 258 -24.57 -19.82 20.82
C CYS A 258 -24.21 -18.54 20.07
N GLN A 259 -25.17 -17.93 19.35
CA GLN A 259 -24.98 -16.68 18.59
C GLN A 259 -23.89 -16.76 17.50
N GLN A 260 -23.51 -17.96 17.09
CA GLN A 260 -22.58 -18.18 15.98
C GLN A 260 -23.30 -18.18 14.63
N ARG A 261 -22.65 -17.68 13.59
CA ARG A 261 -23.14 -17.71 12.21
C ARG A 261 -23.24 -19.15 11.70
N ILE A 262 -24.39 -19.54 11.14
CA ILE A 262 -24.65 -20.89 10.63
C ILE A 262 -25.33 -20.84 9.26
N SER A 263 -25.43 -21.97 8.55
CA SER A 263 -26.16 -22.00 7.27
C SER A 263 -27.64 -21.89 7.56
N GLN A 264 -28.39 -21.21 6.69
CA GLN A 264 -29.84 -21.23 6.74
C GLN A 264 -30.39 -22.66 6.67
N ASP A 265 -29.72 -23.52 5.90
CA ASP A 265 -30.15 -24.91 5.67
C ASP A 265 -29.64 -25.88 6.74
N ALA A 266 -28.86 -25.41 7.72
CA ALA A 266 -28.33 -26.28 8.77
C ALA A 266 -29.43 -26.62 9.80
N ALA A 267 -29.76 -27.90 9.93
CA ALA A 267 -30.72 -28.37 10.92
C ALA A 267 -30.21 -28.19 12.36
N HIS A 268 -28.89 -28.32 12.55
CA HIS A 268 -28.19 -28.16 13.83
C HIS A 268 -26.99 -27.22 13.70
N CYS A 269 -26.65 -26.53 14.79
CA CYS A 269 -25.48 -25.65 14.82
C CYS A 269 -24.17 -26.45 14.90
N TYR A 270 -23.24 -26.22 13.96
CA TYR A 270 -21.94 -26.89 13.96
C TYR A 270 -21.06 -26.57 15.18
N CYS A 271 -21.29 -25.43 15.85
CA CYS A 271 -20.55 -25.07 17.07
C CYS A 271 -21.10 -25.75 18.33
N CYS A 272 -22.42 -25.72 18.55
CA CYS A 272 -23.03 -26.10 19.83
C CYS A 272 -24.04 -27.25 19.75
N GLY A 273 -24.29 -27.83 18.57
CA GLY A 273 -25.22 -28.94 18.35
C GLY A 273 -26.71 -28.60 18.49
N ALA A 274 -27.07 -27.35 18.80
CA ALA A 274 -28.46 -26.96 19.02
C ALA A 274 -29.27 -26.99 17.71
N LYS A 275 -30.47 -27.56 17.75
CA LYS A 275 -31.42 -27.61 16.61
C LYS A 275 -31.94 -26.20 16.26
N GLN A 276 -31.96 -25.85 14.98
CA GLN A 276 -32.19 -24.49 14.47
C GLN A 276 -33.56 -24.28 13.83
N HIS A 277 -34.47 -25.24 14.05
CA HIS A 277 -35.81 -25.35 13.42
C HIS A 277 -35.79 -25.61 11.91
N VAL A 278 -35.93 -26.89 11.57
CA VAL A 278 -36.62 -27.31 10.35
C VAL A 278 -37.77 -28.22 10.79
N GLU A 279 -38.95 -27.63 10.96
CA GLU A 279 -40.19 -28.34 10.68
C GLU A 279 -40.87 -27.54 9.58
N ALA A 280 -40.65 -27.98 8.34
CA ALA A 280 -41.47 -27.56 7.22
C ALA A 280 -42.92 -27.85 7.61
N ILE A 281 -43.75 -26.81 7.56
CA ILE A 281 -45.19 -26.84 7.82
C ILE A 281 -45.85 -27.64 6.69
N ALA A 282 -45.73 -28.96 6.72
CA ALA A 282 -46.39 -29.86 5.78
C ALA A 282 -47.16 -31.00 6.48
N GLU A 283 -46.87 -31.30 7.76
CA GLU A 283 -47.51 -32.43 8.46
C GLU A 283 -48.56 -32.03 9.52
N LYS A 284 -48.82 -30.72 9.74
CA LYS A 284 -49.88 -30.27 10.67
C LYS A 284 -51.12 -29.66 10.02
N GLU A 285 -51.20 -29.56 8.70
CA GLU A 285 -52.46 -29.17 8.03
C GLU A 285 -53.48 -30.33 7.94
N GLN A 286 -53.11 -31.56 8.26
CA GLN A 286 -54.04 -32.72 8.19
C GLN A 286 -54.62 -33.18 9.53
N SER A 287 -54.26 -32.60 10.68
CA SER A 287 -54.74 -33.09 11.99
C SER A 287 -55.56 -32.10 12.84
N LEU A 288 -55.80 -30.88 12.37
CA LEU A 288 -56.67 -29.90 13.06
C LEU A 288 -57.70 -29.28 12.11
N ALA A 289 -58.55 -30.13 11.56
CA ALA A 289 -59.88 -29.75 11.08
C ALA A 289 -60.91 -30.30 12.06
N LYS A 290 -60.90 -29.79 13.29
CA LYS A 290 -61.95 -29.91 14.32
C LYS A 290 -61.61 -28.92 15.44
N ASP A 291 -62.51 -27.96 15.62
CA ASP A 291 -62.57 -26.94 16.67
C ASP A 291 -61.98 -25.55 16.31
N ASP A 292 -62.84 -24.74 15.69
CA ASP A 292 -62.56 -23.40 15.13
C ASP A 292 -62.29 -22.30 16.18
N GLU A 293 -62.51 -22.54 17.48
CA GLU A 293 -62.27 -21.52 18.53
C GLU A 293 -60.92 -21.64 19.25
N GLN A 294 -60.26 -22.80 19.22
CA GLN A 294 -58.88 -22.96 19.73
C GLN A 294 -57.81 -22.72 18.67
N ALA A 295 -58.16 -22.86 17.38
CA ALA A 295 -57.27 -22.58 16.27
C ALA A 295 -56.80 -21.11 16.25
N ILE A 296 -57.70 -20.15 16.50
CA ILE A 296 -57.38 -18.72 16.41
C ILE A 296 -56.47 -18.25 17.56
N SER A 297 -56.61 -18.81 18.78
CA SER A 297 -55.77 -18.43 19.92
C SER A 297 -54.37 -19.07 19.86
N ILE A 298 -54.26 -20.29 19.33
CA ILE A 298 -52.98 -20.97 19.12
C ILE A 298 -52.26 -20.38 17.90
N GLN A 299 -52.97 -20.01 16.83
CA GLN A 299 -52.38 -19.38 15.65
C GLN A 299 -51.83 -17.97 15.94
N LYS A 300 -52.47 -17.22 16.86
CA LYS A 300 -51.94 -15.95 17.38
C LYS A 300 -50.75 -16.14 18.33
N ALA A 301 -50.69 -17.25 19.06
CA ALA A 301 -49.54 -17.62 19.89
C ALA A 301 -48.37 -18.15 19.04
N LEU A 302 -48.65 -18.85 17.94
CA LEU A 302 -47.67 -19.39 17.00
C LEU A 302 -47.09 -18.29 16.08
N GLU A 303 -47.91 -17.33 15.66
CA GLU A 303 -47.45 -16.10 14.97
C GLU A 303 -46.57 -15.22 15.88
N SER A 304 -46.77 -15.28 17.20
CA SER A 304 -45.91 -14.57 18.16
C SER A 304 -44.56 -15.25 18.43
N SER A 305 -44.37 -16.52 18.00
CA SER A 305 -43.14 -17.28 18.21
C SER A 305 -42.32 -17.56 16.94
N ILE A 306 -42.80 -17.15 15.76
CA ILE A 306 -42.04 -17.26 14.51
C ILE A 306 -41.43 -15.89 14.20
N THR A 307 -40.44 -15.49 15.00
CA THR A 307 -39.45 -14.52 14.51
C THR A 307 -38.69 -15.23 13.39
N LYS A 308 -39.02 -14.93 12.12
CA LYS A 308 -38.16 -15.26 10.99
C LYS A 308 -36.73 -14.90 11.39
N PRO A 309 -35.75 -15.82 11.29
CA PRO A 309 -34.37 -15.45 11.56
C PRO A 309 -34.00 -14.34 10.57
N THR A 310 -33.73 -13.14 11.07
CA THR A 310 -33.23 -12.02 10.27
C THR A 310 -31.96 -12.49 9.60
N SER A 311 -31.92 -12.46 8.27
CA SER A 311 -30.72 -12.87 7.55
C SER A 311 -29.56 -11.95 7.93
N ILE A 312 -28.34 -12.48 7.95
CA ILE A 312 -27.16 -11.65 8.22
C ILE A 312 -27.07 -10.50 7.23
N ALA A 313 -27.43 -10.72 5.96
CA ALA A 313 -27.48 -9.66 4.95
C ALA A 313 -28.41 -8.49 5.35
N GLU A 314 -29.60 -8.77 5.89
CA GLU A 314 -30.53 -7.72 6.35
C GLU A 314 -29.93 -6.93 7.52
N LEU A 315 -29.24 -7.60 8.45
CA LEU A 315 -28.54 -6.94 9.56
C LEU A 315 -27.35 -6.10 9.08
N GLU A 316 -26.55 -6.65 8.16
CA GLU A 316 -25.41 -5.96 7.55
C GLU A 316 -25.87 -4.70 6.80
N HIS A 317 -26.90 -4.79 5.95
CA HIS A 317 -27.43 -3.65 5.20
C HIS A 317 -28.06 -2.58 6.11
N ALA A 318 -28.73 -2.96 7.21
CA ALA A 318 -29.27 -2.00 8.16
C ALA A 318 -28.17 -1.14 8.82
N ILE A 319 -27.04 -1.76 9.17
CA ILE A 319 -25.88 -1.04 9.73
C ILE A 319 -25.26 -0.14 8.66
N MET A 320 -25.09 -0.64 7.43
CA MET A 320 -24.55 0.16 6.32
C MET A 320 -25.41 1.38 6.02
N ASP A 321 -26.74 1.23 6.01
CA ASP A 321 -27.69 2.29 5.68
C ASP A 321 -27.63 3.43 6.69
N GLU A 322 -27.54 3.10 7.99
CA GLU A 322 -27.49 4.08 9.08
C GLU A 322 -26.33 5.09 8.94
N TYR A 323 -25.20 4.65 8.37
CA TYR A 323 -23.99 5.45 8.22
C TYR A 323 -23.68 5.84 6.76
N SER A 324 -24.64 5.65 5.86
CA SER A 324 -24.52 6.08 4.47
C SER A 324 -25.01 7.53 4.29
N LEU A 325 -24.29 8.31 3.48
CA LEU A 325 -24.70 9.68 3.14
C LEU A 325 -24.14 10.04 1.77
N ALA A 326 -24.96 10.54 0.85
CA ALA A 326 -24.50 11.09 -0.41
C ALA A 326 -25.27 12.36 -0.74
N TYR A 327 -24.56 13.44 -1.09
CA TYR A 327 -25.17 14.67 -1.56
C TYR A 327 -24.21 15.50 -2.40
N GLU A 328 -24.77 16.37 -3.24
CA GLU A 328 -24.03 17.28 -4.11
C GLU A 328 -24.47 18.72 -3.85
N ASN A 329 -23.53 19.64 -3.82
CA ASN A 329 -23.78 21.07 -3.67
C ASN A 329 -23.21 21.83 -4.86
N ALA A 330 -23.96 22.80 -5.37
CA ALA A 330 -23.40 23.78 -6.29
C ALA A 330 -22.35 24.64 -5.58
N TYR A 331 -21.19 24.84 -6.21
CA TYR A 331 -20.08 25.61 -5.69
C TYR A 331 -19.66 26.69 -6.67
N GLU A 332 -19.34 27.87 -6.14
CA GLU A 332 -18.75 28.96 -6.90
C GLU A 332 -17.53 29.47 -6.14
N HIS A 333 -16.36 29.32 -6.75
CA HIS A 333 -15.10 29.86 -6.26
C HIS A 333 -14.95 31.31 -6.72
N LYS A 334 -14.85 32.24 -5.77
CA LYS A 334 -14.57 33.65 -6.05
C LYS A 334 -13.09 33.86 -6.32
N ASN A 335 -12.77 34.53 -7.43
CA ASN A 335 -11.41 34.87 -7.85
C ASN A 335 -11.27 36.39 -7.94
N VAL A 336 -10.09 36.93 -7.60
CA VAL A 336 -9.79 38.37 -7.74
C VAL A 336 -9.41 38.71 -9.18
N TRP A 337 -8.47 37.95 -9.74
CA TRP A 337 -7.86 38.22 -11.06
C TRP A 337 -8.44 37.39 -12.19
N ALA A 338 -9.48 36.62 -11.93
CA ALA A 338 -10.13 35.75 -12.90
C ALA A 338 -11.65 35.77 -12.70
N ARG A 339 -12.39 35.27 -13.68
CA ARG A 339 -13.83 35.05 -13.51
C ARG A 339 -14.06 34.02 -12.40
N ASN A 340 -15.18 34.16 -11.69
CA ASN A 340 -15.60 33.17 -10.71
C ASN A 340 -15.78 31.82 -11.39
N GLU A 341 -15.32 30.77 -10.73
CA GLU A 341 -15.39 29.41 -11.27
C GLU A 341 -16.56 28.68 -10.63
N LYS A 342 -17.48 28.18 -11.47
CA LYS A 342 -18.62 27.38 -11.03
C LYS A 342 -18.29 25.91 -11.17
N GLY A 343 -18.77 25.12 -10.23
CA GLY A 343 -18.62 23.68 -10.20
C GLY A 343 -19.58 23.04 -9.22
N THR A 344 -19.34 21.77 -8.91
CA THR A 344 -20.08 21.02 -7.91
C THR A 344 -19.12 20.39 -6.92
N ILE A 345 -19.57 20.27 -5.67
CA ILE A 345 -18.86 19.50 -4.65
C ILE A 345 -19.74 18.31 -4.31
N ARG A 346 -19.20 17.11 -4.52
CA ARG A 346 -19.84 15.86 -4.15
C ARG A 346 -19.27 15.39 -2.83
N HIS A 347 -20.15 15.05 -1.90
CA HIS A 347 -19.81 14.50 -0.60
C HIS A 347 -20.44 13.13 -0.49
N ARG A 348 -19.65 12.15 -0.04
CA ARG A 348 -20.16 10.80 0.20
C ARG A 348 -19.50 10.19 1.43
N ALA A 349 -20.28 9.54 2.27
CA ALA A 349 -19.84 8.64 3.32
C ALA A 349 -20.49 7.27 3.09
N VAL A 350 -19.69 6.22 3.20
CA VAL A 350 -20.12 4.83 3.04
C VAL A 350 -19.49 4.02 4.16
N LEU A 351 -20.31 3.29 4.90
CA LEU A 351 -19.87 2.12 5.64
C LEU A 351 -20.14 0.91 4.75
N GLY A 352 -19.13 0.10 4.50
CA GLY A 352 -19.26 -1.07 3.64
C GLY A 352 -18.29 -2.17 3.99
N LYS A 353 -18.62 -3.38 3.54
CA LYS A 353 -17.78 -4.56 3.67
C LYS A 353 -16.94 -4.74 2.42
N VAL A 354 -15.66 -5.04 2.57
CA VAL A 354 -14.74 -5.21 1.44
C VAL A 354 -15.04 -6.53 0.75
N LEU A 355 -15.51 -6.46 -0.49
CA LEU A 355 -15.81 -7.63 -1.33
C LEU A 355 -14.55 -8.10 -2.05
N GLU A 356 -13.90 -7.17 -2.72
CA GLU A 356 -12.76 -7.43 -3.58
C GLU A 356 -11.70 -6.36 -3.36
N LYS A 357 -10.44 -6.77 -3.49
CA LYS A 357 -9.27 -5.90 -3.42
C LYS A 357 -8.34 -6.26 -4.56
N GLU A 358 -8.14 -5.31 -5.46
CA GLU A 358 -7.12 -5.37 -6.49
C GLU A 358 -5.94 -4.50 -6.05
N GLN A 359 -4.74 -5.04 -6.09
CA GLN A 359 -3.54 -4.31 -5.68
C GLN A 359 -2.33 -4.74 -6.51
N SER A 360 -1.43 -3.80 -6.78
CA SER A 360 -0.18 -4.06 -7.51
C SER A 360 0.90 -3.09 -7.04
N ALA A 361 2.05 -3.64 -6.64
CA ALA A 361 3.21 -2.83 -6.25
C ALA A 361 4.12 -2.61 -7.46
N HIS A 362 4.46 -1.35 -7.71
CA HIS A 362 5.32 -0.96 -8.81
C HIS A 362 6.57 -0.26 -8.29
N ALA A 363 7.74 -0.74 -8.70
CA ALA A 363 9.01 -0.08 -8.43
C ALA A 363 9.50 0.74 -9.62
N ASN A 364 9.99 1.94 -9.35
CA ASN A 364 10.65 2.80 -10.32
C ASN A 364 12.04 3.18 -9.81
N GLU A 365 13.07 2.99 -10.64
CA GLU A 365 14.46 3.34 -10.32
C GLU A 365 15.00 4.30 -11.39
N THR A 366 15.53 5.42 -10.92
CA THR A 366 16.24 6.41 -11.73
C THR A 366 17.71 6.45 -11.33
N ARG A 367 18.60 6.56 -12.31
CA ARG A 367 20.05 6.68 -12.10
C ARG A 367 20.56 7.93 -12.78
N GLN A 368 21.34 8.71 -12.06
CA GLN A 368 22.03 9.89 -12.58
C GLN A 368 23.53 9.73 -12.33
N THR A 369 24.32 9.72 -13.40
CA THR A 369 25.78 9.69 -13.32
C THR A 369 26.30 11.11 -13.49
N VAL A 370 27.05 11.60 -12.52
CA VAL A 370 27.73 12.89 -12.55
C VAL A 370 29.23 12.64 -12.63
N THR A 371 29.85 13.08 -13.72
CA THR A 371 31.31 13.05 -13.88
C THR A 371 31.84 14.45 -13.59
N THR A 372 32.59 14.60 -12.51
CA THR A 372 33.29 15.83 -12.15
C THR A 372 34.75 15.70 -12.53
N THR A 373 35.22 16.56 -13.43
CA THR A 373 36.60 16.60 -13.86
C THR A 373 37.30 17.79 -13.20
N GLU A 374 38.21 17.52 -12.26
CA GLU A 374 39.06 18.54 -11.65
C GLU A 374 40.40 18.61 -12.40
N THR A 375 40.66 19.73 -13.07
CA THR A 375 41.96 19.98 -13.71
C THR A 375 42.80 20.90 -12.82
N THR A 376 43.82 20.35 -12.18
CA THR A 376 44.79 21.14 -11.40
C THR A 376 45.96 21.50 -12.31
N THR A 377 46.12 22.79 -12.63
CA THR A 377 47.27 23.28 -13.41
C THR A 377 48.36 23.76 -12.48
N THR A 378 49.58 23.23 -12.65
CA THR A 378 50.74 23.56 -11.80
C THR A 378 51.69 24.49 -12.55
N TYR A 379 52.01 25.63 -11.93
CA TYR A 379 52.98 26.59 -12.44
C TYR A 379 54.19 26.64 -11.49
N ARG A 380 55.40 26.72 -12.05
CA ARG A 380 56.64 26.84 -11.28
C ARG A 380 57.48 27.97 -11.88
N GLY A 381 57.68 29.04 -11.11
CA GLY A 381 58.41 30.23 -11.58
C GLY A 381 57.71 31.02 -12.70
N GLY A 382 56.37 30.94 -12.81
CA GLY A 382 55.60 31.60 -13.87
C GLY A 382 55.46 30.78 -15.16
N THR A 383 56.15 29.64 -15.27
CA THR A 383 56.07 28.75 -16.43
C THR A 383 55.12 27.59 -16.15
N TYR A 384 54.28 27.25 -17.12
CA TYR A 384 53.41 26.07 -17.08
C TYR A 384 54.25 24.79 -17.01
N VAL A 385 53.99 23.94 -16.02
CA VAL A 385 54.73 22.67 -15.80
C VAL A 385 53.88 21.45 -16.14
N GLY A 386 52.56 21.54 -16.01
CA GLY A 386 51.65 20.46 -16.38
C GLY A 386 50.25 20.65 -15.79
N SER A 387 49.34 19.78 -16.20
CA SER A 387 47.98 19.68 -15.68
C SER A 387 47.70 18.26 -15.24
N ASP A 388 47.26 18.07 -14.00
CA ASP A 388 46.72 16.80 -13.52
C ASP A 388 45.19 16.84 -13.66
N VAL A 389 44.61 15.79 -14.22
CA VAL A 389 43.17 15.67 -14.44
C VAL A 389 42.66 14.54 -13.56
N LYS A 390 41.89 14.89 -12.54
CA LYS A 390 41.22 13.92 -11.68
C LYS A 390 39.75 13.85 -12.06
N GLU A 391 39.32 12.68 -12.50
CA GLU A 391 37.91 12.39 -12.75
C GLU A 391 37.31 11.72 -11.51
N ARG A 392 36.21 12.30 -11.01
CA ARG A 392 35.34 11.68 -10.01
C ARG A 392 34.02 11.35 -10.66
N VAL A 393 33.68 10.07 -10.68
CA VAL A 393 32.36 9.61 -11.16
C VAL A 393 31.50 9.31 -9.93
N GLU A 394 30.45 10.10 -9.76
CA GLU A 394 29.44 9.89 -8.72
C GLU A 394 28.15 9.40 -9.36
N VAL A 395 27.63 8.27 -8.87
CA VAL A 395 26.36 7.72 -9.36
C VAL A 395 25.31 7.93 -8.28
N TYR A 396 24.30 8.72 -8.60
CA TYR A 396 23.14 8.97 -7.75
C TYR A 396 22.01 8.03 -8.16
N ARG A 397 21.48 7.25 -7.22
CA ARG A 397 20.37 6.32 -7.46
C ARG A 397 19.17 6.71 -6.62
N ASN A 398 18.02 6.85 -7.26
CA ASN A 398 16.76 7.10 -6.58
C ASN A 398 15.76 6.03 -7.00
N ARG A 399 15.29 5.25 -6.03
CA ARG A 399 14.28 4.21 -6.24
C ARG A 399 13.08 4.47 -5.33
N SER A 400 11.91 4.36 -5.90
CA SER A 400 10.63 4.41 -5.19
C SER A 400 9.80 3.18 -5.51
N THR A 401 8.95 2.77 -4.59
CA THR A 401 7.92 1.75 -4.80
C THR A 401 6.57 2.34 -4.41
N THR A 402 5.53 2.01 -5.16
CA THR A 402 4.16 2.51 -4.93
C THR A 402 3.16 1.37 -5.05
N LEU A 403 2.27 1.25 -4.08
CA LEU A 403 1.12 0.35 -4.17
C LEU A 403 -0.05 1.10 -4.83
N LYS A 404 -0.64 0.50 -5.86
CA LYS A 404 -1.83 1.04 -6.54
C LYS A 404 -2.88 -0.06 -6.65
N GLY A 405 -4.14 0.33 -6.61
CA GLY A 405 -5.23 -0.63 -6.54
C GLY A 405 -6.58 0.01 -6.32
N GLU A 406 -7.60 -0.84 -6.33
CA GLU A 406 -9.00 -0.49 -6.14
C GLU A 406 -9.61 -1.40 -5.06
N ILE A 407 -10.51 -0.82 -4.28
CA ILE A 407 -11.28 -1.55 -3.26
C ILE A 407 -12.74 -1.49 -3.68
N MET A 408 -13.38 -2.66 -3.69
CA MET A 408 -14.81 -2.79 -3.90
C MET A 408 -15.50 -2.98 -2.55
N LEU A 409 -16.39 -2.06 -2.20
CA LEU A 409 -17.23 -2.15 -1.00
C LEU A 409 -18.65 -2.56 -1.37
N GLU A 410 -19.22 -3.47 -0.61
CA GLU A 410 -20.66 -3.66 -0.57
C GLU A 410 -21.32 -2.47 0.14
N THR A 411 -22.35 -1.91 -0.49
CA THR A 411 -23.11 -0.79 0.08
C THR A 411 -24.47 -1.24 0.63
N ALA A 412 -25.14 -0.35 1.36
CA ALA A 412 -26.47 -0.60 1.92
C ALA A 412 -27.53 -0.99 0.87
N SER A 413 -27.39 -0.52 -0.37
CA SER A 413 -28.29 -0.86 -1.48
C SER A 413 -27.98 -2.21 -2.14
N GLY A 414 -26.93 -2.90 -1.69
CA GLY A 414 -26.40 -4.11 -2.33
C GLY A 414 -25.60 -3.83 -3.61
N GLU A 415 -25.43 -2.57 -4.01
CA GLU A 415 -24.61 -2.20 -5.16
C GLU A 415 -23.12 -2.12 -4.78
N PRO A 416 -22.20 -2.63 -5.62
CA PRO A 416 -20.77 -2.51 -5.38
C PRO A 416 -20.30 -1.08 -5.61
N TYR A 417 -19.56 -0.54 -4.64
CA TYR A 417 -18.89 0.75 -4.74
C TYR A 417 -17.38 0.55 -4.88
N ILE A 418 -16.85 0.89 -6.06
CA ILE A 418 -15.43 0.76 -6.37
C ILE A 418 -14.77 2.12 -6.24
N PHE A 419 -13.62 2.18 -5.56
CA PHE A 419 -12.80 3.39 -5.52
C PHE A 419 -11.31 3.09 -5.49
N LYS A 420 -10.53 4.04 -6.03
CA LYS A 420 -9.07 4.04 -5.96
C LYS A 420 -8.64 4.41 -4.55
N ALA A 421 -8.08 3.43 -3.85
CA ALA A 421 -7.64 3.59 -2.47
C ALA A 421 -6.18 4.09 -2.40
N GLY A 422 -5.87 4.82 -1.34
CA GLY A 422 -4.50 5.17 -1.01
C GLY A 422 -3.68 3.93 -0.63
N GLU A 423 -2.36 4.02 -0.75
CA GLU A 423 -1.44 2.92 -0.41
C GLU A 423 -1.59 2.46 1.05
N ASP A 424 -1.86 3.39 1.97
CA ASP A 424 -2.09 3.11 3.38
C ASP A 424 -3.33 2.23 3.62
N LEU A 425 -4.43 2.54 2.93
CA LEU A 425 -5.67 1.77 2.98
C LEU A 425 -5.52 0.42 2.28
N LEU A 426 -4.98 0.40 1.04
CA LEU A 426 -4.73 -0.84 0.29
C LEU A 426 -3.80 -1.81 1.04
N GLY A 427 -2.80 -1.25 1.71
CA GLY A 427 -1.76 -1.99 2.42
C GLY A 427 -2.20 -2.67 3.71
N SER A 428 -3.39 -2.36 4.23
CA SER A 428 -3.83 -2.85 5.55
C SER A 428 -5.25 -3.40 5.57
N VAL A 429 -6.06 -3.15 4.53
CA VAL A 429 -7.42 -3.69 4.39
C VAL A 429 -7.36 -5.10 3.82
N ASP A 430 -8.10 -6.02 4.45
CA ASP A 430 -8.35 -7.37 3.94
C ASP A 430 -9.77 -7.52 3.40
N ILE A 431 -9.99 -8.54 2.57
CA ILE A 431 -11.34 -8.93 2.14
C ILE A 431 -12.15 -9.39 3.36
N GLY A 432 -13.40 -8.93 3.44
CA GLY A 432 -14.29 -9.15 4.58
C GLY A 432 -14.16 -8.09 5.69
N ASP A 433 -13.14 -7.22 5.66
CA ASP A 433 -13.05 -6.12 6.60
C ASP A 433 -14.17 -5.09 6.35
N TRP A 434 -14.61 -4.44 7.42
CA TRP A 434 -15.55 -3.32 7.37
C TRP A 434 -14.80 -2.00 7.35
N VAL A 435 -15.08 -1.18 6.33
CA VAL A 435 -14.41 0.10 6.14
C VAL A 435 -15.46 1.21 6.12
N TYR A 436 -15.24 2.23 6.95
CA TYR A 436 -15.97 3.48 6.86
C TYR A 436 -15.12 4.48 6.08
N TYR A 437 -15.67 4.96 4.96
CA TYR A 437 -14.98 5.81 4.01
C TYR A 437 -15.81 7.04 3.66
N ALA A 438 -15.27 8.22 3.97
CA ALA A 438 -15.88 9.50 3.68
C ALA A 438 -14.96 10.36 2.81
N TYR A 439 -15.50 10.90 1.72
CA TYR A 439 -14.76 11.73 0.79
C TYR A 439 -15.57 12.91 0.27
N SER A 440 -14.82 13.90 -0.20
CA SER A 440 -15.32 15.04 -0.94
C SER A 440 -14.57 15.15 -2.26
N SER A 441 -15.27 15.36 -3.37
CA SER A 441 -14.64 15.74 -4.63
C SER A 441 -15.16 17.10 -5.09
N VAL A 442 -14.23 17.94 -5.54
CA VAL A 442 -14.54 19.23 -6.16
C VAL A 442 -14.36 19.06 -7.66
N ASP A 443 -15.45 19.24 -8.39
CA ASP A 443 -15.47 19.20 -9.84
C ASP A 443 -15.82 20.60 -10.36
N THR A 444 -14.87 21.21 -11.05
CA THR A 444 -15.02 22.50 -11.71
C THR A 444 -14.57 22.36 -13.15
N LYS A 445 -14.88 23.34 -14.00
CA LYS A 445 -14.49 23.29 -15.42
C LYS A 445 -12.99 23.03 -15.64
N ARG A 446 -12.12 23.40 -14.71
CA ARG A 446 -10.66 23.25 -14.85
C ARG A 446 -10.01 22.32 -13.84
N TYR A 447 -10.64 22.09 -12.68
CA TYR A 447 -10.04 21.34 -11.59
C TYR A 447 -10.96 20.22 -11.16
N TYR A 448 -10.40 19.01 -11.13
CA TYR A 448 -10.95 17.88 -10.40
C TYR A 448 -10.01 17.58 -9.23
N LYS A 449 -10.49 17.71 -7.99
CA LYS A 449 -9.69 17.41 -6.80
C LYS A 449 -10.45 16.54 -5.82
N TYR A 450 -9.76 15.52 -5.33
CA TYR A 450 -10.28 14.51 -4.43
C TYR A 450 -9.72 14.70 -3.01
N TYR A 451 -10.57 14.56 -2.00
CA TYR A 451 -10.26 14.73 -0.59
C TYR A 451 -10.82 13.57 0.21
N ARG A 452 -9.95 12.85 0.93
CA ARG A 452 -10.35 11.79 1.86
C ARG A 452 -10.63 12.41 3.22
N GLU A 453 -11.88 12.78 3.48
CA GLU A 453 -12.28 13.50 4.70
C GLU A 453 -12.11 12.65 5.96
N TYR A 454 -12.43 11.37 5.86
CA TYR A 454 -12.26 10.41 6.96
C TYR A 454 -12.23 8.99 6.42
N ALA A 455 -11.37 8.14 6.99
CA ALA A 455 -11.33 6.73 6.65
C ALA A 455 -10.85 5.92 7.85
N VAL A 456 -11.53 4.82 8.13
CA VAL A 456 -11.16 3.88 9.20
C VAL A 456 -11.55 2.46 8.84
N ASN A 457 -10.66 1.52 9.12
CA ASN A 457 -10.97 0.09 9.10
C ASN A 457 -11.55 -0.27 10.47
N VAL A 458 -12.85 -0.55 10.50
CA VAL A 458 -13.62 -0.83 11.73
C VAL A 458 -13.28 -2.20 12.31
N SER A 459 -12.95 -3.17 11.45
CA SER A 459 -12.58 -4.52 11.86
C SER A 459 -11.22 -4.59 12.54
N LYS A 460 -10.30 -3.67 12.21
CA LYS A 460 -8.93 -3.65 12.73
C LYS A 460 -8.62 -2.46 13.65
N ASP A 461 -9.55 -1.53 13.81
CA ASP A 461 -9.36 -0.27 14.54
C ASP A 461 -8.15 0.53 14.02
N ILE A 462 -8.06 0.69 12.69
CA ILE A 462 -6.98 1.43 12.03
C ILE A 462 -7.56 2.68 11.37
N THR A 463 -7.13 3.86 11.83
CA THR A 463 -7.47 5.16 11.23
C THR A 463 -6.43 5.56 10.18
N TYR A 464 -6.90 6.10 9.06
CA TYR A 464 -6.05 6.53 7.94
C TYR A 464 -5.90 8.04 7.84
N ASP A 465 -4.87 8.48 7.14
CA ASP A 465 -4.60 9.92 6.95
C ASP A 465 -5.76 10.61 6.24
N ASN A 466 -6.14 11.80 6.70
CA ASN A 466 -7.23 12.54 6.09
C ASN A 466 -6.76 13.84 5.43
N SER A 467 -7.54 14.27 4.45
CA SER A 467 -7.42 15.55 3.78
C SER A 467 -8.80 16.13 3.61
N SER A 468 -8.97 17.40 3.97
CA SER A 468 -10.27 18.04 3.90
C SER A 468 -10.40 18.99 2.72
N VAL A 469 -11.57 18.99 2.08
CA VAL A 469 -11.92 19.95 1.03
C VAL A 469 -11.90 21.39 1.52
N ARG A 470 -11.90 21.62 2.84
CA ARG A 470 -11.65 22.95 3.44
C ARG A 470 -10.31 23.57 3.01
N SER A 471 -9.34 22.74 2.64
CA SER A 471 -8.04 23.17 2.10
C SER A 471 -8.07 23.46 0.59
N PHE A 472 -9.22 23.37 -0.06
CA PHE A 472 -9.37 23.68 -1.47
C PHE A 472 -9.14 25.17 -1.74
N GLY A 473 -8.20 25.45 -2.64
CA GLY A 473 -7.90 26.79 -3.12
C GLY A 473 -7.43 26.74 -4.56
N MET A 474 -7.73 27.80 -5.31
CA MET A 474 -7.23 28.01 -6.66
C MET A 474 -6.17 29.11 -6.64
N VAL A 475 -4.99 28.85 -7.20
CA VAL A 475 -3.96 29.88 -7.34
C VAL A 475 -4.13 30.54 -8.70
N HIS A 476 -4.96 31.57 -8.74
CA HIS A 476 -5.13 32.43 -9.92
C HIS A 476 -4.73 33.87 -9.60
N GLY A 477 -3.66 34.34 -10.22
CA GLY A 477 -3.30 35.77 -10.22
C GLY A 477 -1.88 36.09 -9.78
N PHE A 478 -1.16 35.18 -9.10
CA PHE A 478 0.22 35.46 -8.66
C PHE A 478 1.13 35.82 -9.84
N ASN A 479 1.12 35.02 -10.92
CA ASN A 479 1.93 35.31 -12.11
C ASN A 479 1.52 36.63 -12.80
N ARG A 480 0.24 37.02 -12.72
CA ARG A 480 -0.24 38.30 -13.28
C ARG A 480 0.22 39.48 -12.43
N MET A 481 0.21 39.34 -11.11
CA MET A 481 0.75 40.33 -10.17
C MET A 481 2.25 40.52 -10.36
N VAL A 482 2.99 39.43 -10.54
CA VAL A 482 4.43 39.48 -10.83
C VAL A 482 4.68 40.22 -12.16
N LEU A 483 3.93 39.88 -13.21
CA LEU A 483 4.07 40.55 -14.51
C LEU A 483 3.73 42.05 -14.44
N LEU A 484 2.64 42.41 -13.75
CA LEU A 484 2.26 43.81 -13.53
C LEU A 484 3.32 44.56 -12.71
N GLY A 485 3.91 43.91 -11.70
CA GLY A 485 5.00 44.49 -10.92
C GLY A 485 6.24 44.75 -11.78
N LEU A 486 6.67 43.78 -12.58
CA LEU A 486 7.78 43.95 -13.52
C LEU A 486 7.49 45.04 -14.57
N THR A 487 6.26 45.11 -15.05
CA THR A 487 5.83 46.16 -16.00
C THR A 487 5.86 47.53 -15.34
N SER A 488 5.40 47.66 -14.09
CA SER A 488 5.43 48.93 -13.35
C SER A 488 6.86 49.43 -13.11
N ILE A 489 7.80 48.53 -12.79
CA ILE A 489 9.22 48.86 -12.64
C ILE A 489 9.81 49.25 -14.00
N GLY A 490 9.49 48.52 -15.07
CA GLY A 490 9.94 48.85 -16.42
C GLY A 490 9.44 50.20 -16.92
N LEU A 491 8.18 50.54 -16.65
CA LEU A 491 7.60 51.84 -16.99
C LEU A 491 8.24 52.99 -16.22
N ALA A 492 8.49 52.80 -14.91
CA ALA A 492 9.19 53.79 -14.09
C ALA A 492 10.66 53.98 -14.51
N TRP A 493 11.28 52.98 -15.13
CA TRP A 493 12.65 53.08 -15.61
C TRP A 493 12.78 53.63 -17.03
N TYR A 494 11.74 53.49 -17.86
CA TYR A 494 11.77 53.88 -19.28
C TYR A 494 11.24 55.29 -19.56
N PHE A 495 10.27 55.78 -18.77
CA PHE A 495 9.64 57.08 -18.97
C PHE A 495 10.11 58.08 -17.92
N ASP A 496 10.30 59.34 -18.33
CA ASP A 496 10.69 60.41 -17.43
C ASP A 496 9.45 61.01 -16.72
N ALA A 497 9.66 61.69 -15.59
CA ALA A 497 8.59 62.31 -14.80
C ALA A 497 7.67 63.24 -15.63
N GLN A 498 8.21 63.88 -16.68
CA GLN A 498 7.46 64.78 -17.58
C GLN A 498 6.48 64.04 -18.49
N ASP A 499 6.76 62.78 -18.85
CA ASP A 499 5.90 61.98 -19.74
C ASP A 499 4.58 61.59 -19.08
N PHE A 500 4.53 61.56 -17.75
CA PHE A 500 3.33 61.26 -16.96
C PHE A 500 2.46 62.48 -16.67
N TYR A 501 2.99 63.70 -16.83
CA TYR A 501 2.29 64.95 -16.54
C TYR A 501 0.97 65.11 -17.33
N PRO A 502 0.89 64.79 -18.64
CA PRO A 502 -0.36 64.84 -19.40
C PRO A 502 -1.42 63.87 -18.86
N LEU A 503 -1.00 62.70 -18.38
CA LEU A 503 -1.90 61.69 -17.81
C LEU A 503 -2.49 62.19 -16.47
N VAL A 504 -1.65 62.78 -15.61
CA VAL A 504 -2.09 63.38 -14.35
C VAL A 504 -3.04 64.56 -14.59
N ASN A 505 -2.71 65.43 -15.55
CA ASN A 505 -3.54 66.58 -15.97
C ASN A 505 -4.94 66.15 -16.49
N THR A 506 -5.06 64.94 -17.02
CA THR A 506 -6.35 64.41 -17.51
C THR A 506 -7.18 63.74 -16.40
N LEU A 507 -6.53 63.21 -15.36
CA LEU A 507 -7.18 62.42 -14.31
C LEU A 507 -7.49 63.21 -13.03
N VAL A 508 -6.78 64.32 -12.79
CA VAL A 508 -6.93 65.16 -11.60
C VAL A 508 -7.74 66.42 -11.98
N PRO A 509 -8.79 66.79 -11.24
CA PRO A 509 -9.53 68.03 -11.46
C PRO A 509 -8.60 69.25 -11.33
N ASP A 510 -8.87 70.35 -12.06
CA ASP A 510 -8.03 71.56 -12.12
C ASP A 510 -7.53 72.06 -10.74
N VAL A 511 -8.40 72.03 -9.73
CA VAL A 511 -8.07 72.43 -8.34
C VAL A 511 -6.97 71.56 -7.71
N GLY A 512 -6.88 70.28 -8.08
CA GLY A 512 -5.84 69.38 -7.61
C GLY A 512 -4.51 69.56 -8.35
N ILE A 513 -4.54 70.10 -9.57
CA ILE A 513 -3.34 70.39 -10.38
C ILE A 513 -2.64 71.63 -9.83
N ASP A 514 -3.42 72.66 -9.49
CA ASP A 514 -2.91 73.86 -8.81
C ASP A 514 -2.22 73.49 -7.49
N LEU A 515 -2.81 72.57 -6.72
CA LEU A 515 -2.21 72.05 -5.50
C LEU A 515 -0.92 71.24 -5.74
N LEU A 516 -0.83 70.49 -6.85
CA LEU A 516 0.35 69.71 -7.22
C LEU A 516 1.53 70.61 -7.63
N ASN A 517 1.23 71.76 -8.25
CA ASN A 517 2.24 72.76 -8.62
C ASN A 517 2.88 73.44 -7.40
N ASP A 518 2.18 73.47 -6.25
CA ASP A 518 2.72 73.97 -4.98
C ASP A 518 3.72 73.00 -4.30
N TYR A 519 3.84 71.75 -4.78
CA TYR A 519 4.76 70.72 -4.26
C TYR A 519 5.70 70.18 -5.35
N PRO A 520 6.75 70.93 -5.75
CA PRO A 520 7.66 70.55 -6.84
C PRO A 520 8.39 69.22 -6.61
N GLN A 521 8.61 68.84 -5.34
CA GLN A 521 9.19 67.54 -4.96
C GLN A 521 8.33 66.34 -5.39
N VAL A 522 7.02 66.51 -5.50
CA VAL A 522 6.09 65.46 -5.96
C VAL A 522 6.13 65.34 -7.48
N VAL A 523 6.27 66.48 -8.17
CA VAL A 523 6.37 66.54 -9.64
C VAL A 523 7.69 65.95 -10.13
N GLU A 524 8.79 66.16 -9.41
CA GLU A 524 10.11 65.58 -9.73
C GLU A 524 10.18 64.06 -9.57
N HIS A 525 9.24 63.42 -8.87
CA HIS A 525 9.23 61.97 -8.61
C HIS A 525 7.98 61.28 -9.19
N LEU A 526 7.39 61.88 -10.23
CA LEU A 526 6.26 61.31 -10.98
C LEU A 526 6.63 60.05 -11.77
N ASP A 527 7.91 59.81 -12.02
CA ASP A 527 8.47 58.56 -12.56
C ASP A 527 8.14 57.34 -11.67
N GLY A 528 7.98 57.54 -10.36
CA GLY A 528 7.52 56.51 -9.41
C GLY A 528 6.02 56.21 -9.46
N LEU A 529 5.22 56.96 -10.22
CA LEU A 529 3.76 56.83 -10.27
C LEU A 529 3.30 55.41 -10.68
N PRO A 530 3.86 54.73 -11.70
CA PRO A 530 3.46 53.37 -12.05
C PRO A 530 3.66 52.38 -10.91
N VAL A 531 4.76 52.53 -10.14
CA VAL A 531 5.07 51.69 -8.98
C VAL A 531 4.11 52.00 -7.83
N ALA A 532 3.81 53.28 -7.57
CA ALA A 532 2.83 53.68 -6.57
C ALA A 532 1.43 53.14 -6.87
N VAL A 533 0.99 53.24 -8.14
CA VAL A 533 -0.28 52.65 -8.62
C VAL A 533 -0.29 51.13 -8.45
N PHE A 534 0.81 50.46 -8.79
CA PHE A 534 0.94 49.02 -8.59
C PHE A 534 0.88 48.62 -7.10
N ILE A 535 1.50 49.40 -6.20
CA ILE A 535 1.43 49.18 -4.75
C ILE A 535 -0.02 49.31 -4.27
N VAL A 536 -0.71 50.39 -4.65
CA VAL A 536 -2.12 50.60 -4.29
C VAL A 536 -3.00 49.47 -4.83
N LEU A 537 -2.82 49.08 -6.09
CA LEU A 537 -3.53 47.96 -6.71
C LEU A 537 -3.25 46.64 -5.97
N SER A 538 -2.00 46.41 -5.55
CA SER A 538 -1.59 45.23 -4.77
C SER A 538 -2.26 45.19 -3.41
N VAL A 539 -2.34 46.32 -2.71
CA VAL A 539 -3.04 46.42 -1.42
C VAL A 539 -4.53 46.15 -1.60
N VAL A 540 -5.20 46.81 -2.56
CA VAL A 540 -6.63 46.63 -2.82
C VAL A 540 -6.94 45.18 -3.19
N THR A 541 -6.14 44.59 -4.09
CA THR A 541 -6.34 43.21 -4.53
C THR A 541 -5.99 42.19 -3.44
N GLY A 542 -5.04 42.51 -2.56
CA GLY A 542 -4.76 41.74 -1.35
C GLY A 542 -5.95 41.72 -0.38
N VAL A 543 -6.58 42.87 -0.15
CA VAL A 543 -7.79 42.99 0.68
C VAL A 543 -8.95 42.21 0.07
N TRP A 544 -9.21 42.36 -1.23
CA TRP A 544 -10.23 41.55 -1.91
C TRP A 544 -9.91 40.06 -1.90
N GLY A 545 -8.64 39.68 -2.07
CA GLY A 545 -8.18 38.31 -1.97
C GLY A 545 -8.44 37.71 -0.60
N PHE A 546 -8.18 38.47 0.48
CA PHE A 546 -8.50 38.06 1.84
C PHE A 546 -10.01 37.87 2.04
N ILE A 547 -10.83 38.83 1.59
CA ILE A 547 -12.30 38.73 1.69
C ILE A 547 -12.81 37.51 0.92
N TYR A 548 -12.35 37.27 -0.31
CA TYR A 548 -12.75 36.13 -1.11
C TYR A 548 -12.26 34.80 -0.53
N SER A 549 -11.07 34.77 0.07
CA SER A 549 -10.58 33.60 0.81
C SER A 549 -11.51 33.23 1.97
N GLN A 550 -11.95 34.23 2.76
CA GLN A 550 -12.91 34.01 3.85
C GLN A 550 -14.28 33.53 3.34
N ILE A 551 -14.79 34.12 2.24
CA ILE A 551 -16.06 33.71 1.62
C ILE A 551 -15.97 32.28 1.10
N ASN A 552 -14.91 31.95 0.35
CA ASN A 552 -14.69 30.61 -0.19
C ASN A 552 -14.53 29.59 0.94
N GLY A 553 -13.76 29.91 1.98
CA GLY A 553 -13.60 29.07 3.17
C GLY A 553 -14.91 28.84 3.92
N SER A 554 -15.75 29.87 4.09
CA SER A 554 -17.09 29.74 4.69
C SER A 554 -18.01 28.84 3.85
N ARG A 555 -17.98 28.98 2.51
CA ARG A 555 -18.75 28.13 1.59
C ARG A 555 -18.33 26.66 1.70
N LEU A 556 -17.02 26.38 1.68
CA LEU A 556 -16.47 25.03 1.85
C LEU A 556 -16.82 24.45 3.22
N LYS A 557 -16.71 25.23 4.30
CA LYS A 557 -17.10 24.79 5.64
C LYS A 557 -18.59 24.44 5.73
N ARG A 558 -19.46 25.22 5.08
CA ARG A 558 -20.89 24.93 5.03
C ARG A 558 -21.21 23.67 4.22
N SER A 559 -20.51 23.45 3.10
CA SER A 559 -20.78 22.29 2.24
C SER A 559 -20.46 20.97 2.94
N VAL A 560 -19.39 20.91 3.73
CA VAL A 560 -18.94 19.70 4.44
C VAL A 560 -19.72 19.44 5.74
N LYS A 561 -20.43 20.42 6.29
CA LYS A 561 -21.04 20.35 7.63
C LYS A 561 -21.90 19.10 7.86
N LYS A 562 -22.70 18.67 6.86
CA LYS A 562 -23.51 17.46 6.97
C LYS A 562 -22.65 16.20 7.04
N LEU A 563 -21.62 16.10 6.19
CA LEU A 563 -20.64 15.01 6.20
C LEU A 563 -19.87 14.94 7.53
N GLU A 564 -19.40 16.08 8.05
CA GLU A 564 -18.74 16.16 9.36
C GLU A 564 -19.64 15.70 10.51
N SER A 565 -20.93 16.03 10.46
CA SER A 565 -21.90 15.55 11.44
C SER A 565 -22.05 14.04 11.39
N MET A 566 -22.04 13.44 10.18
CA MET A 566 -22.10 11.99 10.00
C MET A 566 -20.84 11.30 10.51
N ILE A 567 -19.66 11.83 10.18
CA ILE A 567 -18.36 11.34 10.68
C ILE A 567 -18.32 11.41 12.22
N THR A 568 -18.82 12.51 12.80
CA THR A 568 -18.88 12.67 14.26
C THR A 568 -19.85 11.70 14.91
N LYS A 569 -21.02 11.44 14.28
CA LYS A 569 -21.99 10.43 14.74
C LYS A 569 -21.31 9.06 14.77
N PHE A 570 -20.70 8.66 13.65
CA PHE A 570 -19.98 7.39 13.51
C PHE A 570 -18.86 7.25 14.54
N SER A 571 -17.98 8.25 14.66
CA SER A 571 -16.86 8.23 15.60
C SER A 571 -17.30 8.07 17.06
N LYS A 572 -18.42 8.68 17.47
CA LYS A 572 -18.99 8.50 18.82
C LYS A 572 -19.57 7.10 19.05
N GLN A 573 -20.10 6.48 18.01
CA GLN A 573 -20.73 5.15 18.07
C GLN A 573 -19.77 4.01 17.68
N PHE A 574 -18.52 4.32 17.35
CA PHE A 574 -17.53 3.38 16.82
C PHE A 574 -17.43 2.08 17.63
N GLY A 575 -17.33 2.16 18.95
CA GLY A 575 -17.24 0.97 19.81
C GLY A 575 -18.47 0.05 19.70
N LYS A 576 -19.67 0.62 19.60
CA LYS A 576 -20.91 -0.16 19.43
C LYS A 576 -20.98 -0.81 18.05
N VAL A 577 -20.61 -0.06 17.01
CA VAL A 577 -20.59 -0.56 15.62
C VAL A 577 -19.56 -1.67 15.47
N SER A 578 -18.37 -1.50 16.04
CA SER A 578 -17.32 -2.53 16.05
C SER A 578 -17.79 -3.80 16.78
N GLU A 579 -18.45 -3.67 17.94
CA GLU A 579 -19.00 -4.83 18.66
C GLU A 579 -20.10 -5.55 17.86
N GLN A 580 -20.97 -4.81 17.16
CA GLN A 580 -21.99 -5.40 16.29
C GLN A 580 -21.37 -6.13 15.10
N ILE A 581 -20.38 -5.53 14.44
CA ILE A 581 -19.66 -6.16 13.32
C ILE A 581 -18.93 -7.43 13.77
N ASN A 582 -18.31 -7.42 14.95
CA ASN A 582 -17.63 -8.59 15.50
C ASN A 582 -18.56 -9.74 15.85
N LYS A 583 -19.88 -9.50 15.99
CA LYS A 583 -20.89 -10.56 16.15
C LYS A 583 -21.37 -11.13 14.81
N LEU A 584 -21.16 -10.43 13.71
CA LEU A 584 -21.59 -10.83 12.36
C LEU A 584 -20.50 -11.60 11.59
N ASN A 585 -19.24 -11.41 12.00
CA ASN A 585 -18.07 -12.16 11.54
C ASN A 585 -17.83 -13.38 12.42
#